data_AF-A0A2E1RUY7-F1
#
_entry.id   AF-A0A2E1RUY7-F1
#
_cell.length_a   1.000
_cell.length_b   1.000
_cell.length_c   1.000
_cell.angle_alpha   90.00
_cell.angle_beta   90.00
_cell.angle_gamma   90.00
#
_symmetry.space_group_name_H-M   'P 1'
#
loop_
_entity.id
_entity.type
_entity.pdbx_description
1 polymer ?
#
loop_
_entity_poly.entity_id
_entity_poly.type
_entity_poly.pdbx_seq_one_letter_code
_entity_poly.pdbx_strand_id
1 'polypeptide(L)'
;MKNKIFELYKPKSLEEFLTFKKENPEETFVYVLQHPPENINILSASNFGYLVICLPQLSQIVFSTGPFVFKMRKNLQDFRAQDYILCTGDPAVIGLSTAIVSDITTGKFNLLKWDKREFKYYPLSIDLYKKG
;
A
#
# COMPACT_ATOMS: atom_id res chain seq x y z
N MET A 1 -8.48 10.08 13.18
CA MET A 1 -7.89 10.18 11.83
C MET A 1 -6.39 10.34 12.00
N LYS A 2 -5.58 9.51 11.33
CA LYS A 2 -4.11 9.62 11.39
C LYS A 2 -3.65 10.69 10.40
N ASN A 3 -2.95 11.71 10.88
CA ASN A 3 -2.69 12.93 10.10
C ASN A 3 -1.37 12.90 9.31
N LYS A 4 -0.49 11.93 9.57
CA LYS A 4 0.81 11.80 8.90
C LYS A 4 0.68 10.91 7.65
N ILE A 5 1.23 11.38 6.54
CA ILE A 5 1.32 10.65 5.26
C ILE A 5 2.80 10.50 4.91
N PHE A 6 3.20 9.30 4.50
CA PHE A 6 4.55 9.00 4.03
C PHE A 6 4.53 8.87 2.52
N GLU A 7 5.39 9.59 1.81
CA GLU A 7 5.54 9.50 0.36
C GLU A 7 6.92 8.94 0.03
N LEU A 8 7.00 7.61 -0.16
CA LEU A 8 8.26 6.88 -0.18
C LEU A 8 9.21 7.26 -1.33
N TYR A 9 8.70 7.99 -2.33
CA TYR A 9 9.49 8.53 -3.43
C TYR A 9 10.16 9.88 -3.12
N LYS A 10 9.84 10.53 -1.99
CA LYS A 10 10.52 11.75 -1.55
C LYS A 10 11.86 11.41 -0.87
N PRO A 11 12.86 12.31 -0.95
CA PRO A 11 14.14 12.11 -0.27
C PRO A 11 13.95 11.82 1.21
N LYS A 12 14.71 10.84 1.76
CA LYS A 12 14.68 10.40 3.17
C LYS A 12 13.35 9.83 3.70
N SER A 13 12.25 9.97 2.97
CA SER A 13 10.92 9.56 3.46
C SER A 13 10.82 8.06 3.77
N LEU A 14 11.50 7.20 3.00
CA LEU A 14 11.54 5.77 3.29
C LEU A 14 12.25 5.46 4.62
N GLU A 15 13.37 6.13 4.90
CA GLU A 15 14.11 5.94 6.16
C GLU A 15 13.30 6.46 7.37
N GLU A 16 12.66 7.62 7.22
CA GLU A 16 11.76 8.19 8.22
C GLU A 16 10.55 7.28 8.48
N PHE A 17 9.98 6.70 7.41
CA PHE A 17 8.88 5.75 7.51
C PHE A 17 9.30 4.49 8.27
N LEU A 18 10.44 3.88 7.91
CA LEU A 18 10.91 2.65 8.55
C LEU A 18 11.26 2.89 10.02
N THR A 19 11.87 4.03 10.34
CA THR A 19 12.13 4.44 11.73
C THR A 19 10.83 4.60 12.50
N PHE A 20 9.86 5.36 11.96
CA PHE A 20 8.55 5.55 12.59
C PHE A 20 7.80 4.23 12.79
N LYS A 21 7.83 3.34 11.78
CA LYS A 21 7.21 2.01 11.85
C LYS A 21 7.83 1.14 12.94
N LYS A 22 9.16 1.19 13.10
CA LYS A 22 9.89 0.46 14.14
C LYS A 22 9.57 0.98 15.54
N GLU A 23 9.44 2.30 15.70
CA GLU A 23 9.11 2.94 16.98
C GLU A 23 7.64 2.75 17.39
N ASN A 24 6.76 2.45 16.43
CA ASN A 24 5.31 2.34 16.64
C ASN A 24 4.77 0.98 16.15
N PRO A 25 5.12 -0.14 16.82
CA PRO A 25 4.78 -1.49 16.35
C PRO A 25 3.27 -1.76 16.32
N GLU A 26 2.51 -1.18 17.26
CA GLU A 26 1.05 -1.36 17.36
C GLU A 26 0.28 -0.60 16.27
N GLU A 27 0.92 0.37 15.62
CA GLU A 27 0.25 1.17 14.61
C GLU A 27 0.11 0.39 13.30
N THR A 28 -1.01 0.58 12.61
CA THR A 28 -1.27 0.02 11.29
C THR A 28 -0.93 1.02 10.17
N PHE A 29 -0.63 0.49 8.99
CA PHE A 29 -0.31 1.27 7.78
C PHE A 29 -1.19 0.88 6.60
N VAL A 30 -1.52 1.87 5.77
CA VAL A 30 -2.25 1.70 4.51
C VAL A 30 -1.32 2.05 3.37
N TYR A 31 -0.86 1.03 2.67
CA TYR A 31 0.01 1.15 1.51
C TYR A 31 -0.81 1.53 0.27
N VAL A 32 -0.70 2.80 -0.11
CA VAL A 32 -1.28 3.39 -1.32
C VAL A 32 -0.29 3.12 -2.45
N LEU A 33 -0.60 2.16 -3.32
CA LEU A 33 0.37 1.62 -4.28
C LEU A 33 0.89 2.69 -5.25
N GLN A 34 -0.01 3.58 -5.68
CA GLN A 34 0.33 4.72 -6.51
C GLN A 34 -0.47 5.94 -6.07
N HIS A 35 0.17 7.11 -6.06
CA HIS A 35 -0.51 8.35 -5.72
C HIS A 35 -1.76 8.52 -6.60
N PRO A 36 -2.96 8.67 -6.01
CA PRO A 36 -4.18 8.83 -6.79
C PRO A 36 -4.15 10.15 -7.58
N PRO A 37 -4.90 10.26 -8.69
CA PRO A 37 -5.17 11.54 -9.32
C PRO A 37 -5.97 12.46 -8.40
N GLU A 38 -5.89 13.77 -8.63
CA GLU A 38 -6.46 14.81 -7.76
C GLU A 38 -7.97 14.67 -7.47
N ASN A 39 -8.70 14.05 -8.40
CA ASN A 39 -10.14 13.82 -8.28
C ASN A 39 -10.52 12.60 -7.41
N ILE A 40 -9.55 11.87 -6.85
CA ILE A 40 -9.79 10.70 -6.01
C ILE A 40 -9.32 11.00 -4.58
N ASN A 41 -10.27 11.07 -3.65
CA ASN A 41 -10.01 11.25 -2.23
C ASN A 41 -9.76 9.90 -1.54
N ILE A 42 -8.58 9.74 -0.95
CA ILE A 42 -8.17 8.54 -0.19
C ILE A 42 -8.07 8.80 1.32
N LEU A 43 -8.37 10.00 1.80
CA LEU A 43 -8.13 10.41 3.19
C LEU A 43 -8.93 9.57 4.18
N SER A 44 -10.13 9.11 3.81
CA SER A 44 -10.94 8.23 4.66
C SER A 44 -10.29 6.85 4.89
N ALA A 45 -9.33 6.43 4.07
CA ALA A 45 -8.54 5.23 4.32
C ALA A 45 -7.62 5.38 5.55
N SER A 46 -7.30 6.62 5.97
CA SER A 46 -6.50 6.87 7.18
C SER A 46 -7.17 6.44 8.49
N ASN A 47 -8.46 6.07 8.44
CA ASN A 47 -9.16 5.43 9.54
C ASN A 47 -8.64 4.01 9.82
N PHE A 48 -7.96 3.37 8.86
CA PHE A 48 -7.40 2.03 8.97
C PHE A 48 -5.90 2.02 9.30
N GLY A 49 -5.18 3.13 9.11
CA GLY A 49 -3.74 3.21 9.33
C GLY A 49 -3.12 4.50 8.77
N TYR A 50 -1.82 4.71 9.01
CA TYR A 50 -1.10 5.84 8.38
C TYR A 50 -0.97 5.57 6.89
N LEU A 51 -1.22 6.59 6.06
CA LEU A 51 -1.10 6.43 4.61
C LEU A 51 0.38 6.40 4.21
N VAL A 52 0.74 5.40 3.41
CA VAL A 52 2.10 5.20 2.89
C VAL A 52 2.01 5.09 1.37
N ILE A 53 2.34 6.17 0.67
CA ILE A 53 2.28 6.27 -0.79
C ILE A 53 3.58 5.74 -1.40
N CYS A 54 3.50 4.63 -2.12
CA CYS A 54 4.68 3.92 -2.63
C CYS A 54 5.26 4.58 -3.88
N LEU A 55 4.42 5.05 -4.80
CA LEU A 55 4.84 5.57 -6.09
C LEU A 55 4.17 6.90 -6.44
N PRO A 56 4.83 7.78 -7.20
CA PRO A 56 4.21 8.99 -7.72
C PRO A 56 3.16 8.65 -8.80
N GLN A 57 2.22 9.57 -9.01
CA GLN A 57 1.09 9.40 -9.94
C GLN A 57 1.55 9.05 -11.37
N LEU A 58 2.62 9.69 -11.86
CA LEU A 58 3.12 9.51 -13.22
C LEU A 58 4.14 8.36 -13.38
N SER A 59 4.29 7.49 -12.38
CA SER A 59 5.16 6.32 -12.51
C SER A 59 4.59 5.34 -13.54
N GLN A 60 5.33 5.05 -14.61
CA GLN A 60 4.92 4.14 -15.68
C GLN A 60 5.83 2.92 -15.72
N ILE A 61 5.26 1.71 -15.55
CA ILE A 61 6.01 0.44 -15.53
C ILE A 61 6.65 0.12 -16.90
N VAL A 62 6.06 0.61 -18.00
CA VAL A 62 6.48 0.33 -19.38
C VAL A 62 7.91 0.78 -19.69
N PHE A 63 8.40 1.84 -19.04
CA PHE A 63 9.74 2.36 -19.34
C PHE A 63 10.87 1.50 -18.78
N SER A 64 10.64 0.76 -17.69
CA SER A 64 11.66 -0.14 -17.13
C SER A 64 11.10 -1.08 -16.06
N THR A 65 10.78 -2.31 -16.45
CA THR A 65 10.13 -3.28 -15.55
C THR A 65 11.03 -3.70 -14.38
N GLY A 66 12.34 -3.89 -14.61
CA GLY A 66 13.29 -4.38 -13.59
C GLY A 66 13.49 -3.42 -12.41
N PRO A 67 13.96 -2.18 -12.65
CA PRO A 67 14.07 -1.14 -11.62
C PRO A 67 12.74 -0.84 -10.92
N PHE A 68 11.63 -0.94 -11.64
CA PHE A 68 10.30 -0.75 -11.07
C PHE A 68 9.96 -1.85 -10.06
N VAL A 69 10.15 -3.12 -10.43
CA VAL A 69 9.96 -4.28 -9.52
C VAL A 69 10.87 -4.15 -8.31
N PHE A 70 12.15 -3.78 -8.50
CA PHE A 70 13.09 -3.57 -7.40
C PHE A 70 12.60 -2.50 -6.42
N LYS A 71 12.14 -1.36 -6.93
CA LYS A 71 11.59 -0.26 -6.11
C LYS A 71 10.35 -0.71 -5.35
N MET A 72 9.42 -1.40 -5.99
CA MET A 72 8.20 -1.88 -5.33
C MET A 72 8.49 -2.94 -4.27
N ARG A 73 9.42 -3.87 -4.53
CA ARG A 73 9.87 -4.83 -3.51
C ARG A 73 10.43 -4.09 -2.30
N LYS A 74 11.30 -3.10 -2.50
CA LYS A 74 11.85 -2.29 -1.40
C LYS A 74 10.76 -1.56 -0.60
N ASN A 75 9.78 -0.95 -1.27
CA ASN A 75 8.69 -0.23 -0.61
C ASN A 75 7.77 -1.13 0.21
N LEU A 76 7.59 -2.39 -0.21
CA LEU A 76 6.64 -3.33 0.38
C LEU A 76 7.31 -4.40 1.26
N GLN A 77 8.64 -4.44 1.35
CA GLN A 77 9.39 -5.53 1.99
C GLN A 77 8.98 -5.79 3.45
N ASP A 78 8.59 -4.74 4.18
CA ASP A 78 8.25 -4.80 5.61
C ASP A 78 6.72 -4.82 5.84
N PHE A 79 5.91 -5.20 4.84
CA PHE A 79 4.46 -5.30 4.99
C PHE A 79 4.09 -6.35 6.06
N ARG A 80 3.13 -6.03 6.93
CA ARG A 80 2.70 -6.92 8.02
C ARG A 80 1.24 -7.33 7.84
N ALA A 81 0.86 -8.43 8.46
CA ALA A 81 -0.50 -8.97 8.39
C ALA A 81 -1.60 -8.03 8.94
N GLN A 82 -1.25 -7.01 9.73
CA GLN A 82 -2.19 -5.98 10.23
C GLN A 82 -2.28 -4.74 9.33
N ASP A 83 -1.36 -4.62 8.37
CA ASP A 83 -1.34 -3.52 7.43
C ASP A 83 -2.35 -3.79 6.28
N TYR A 84 -2.63 -2.76 5.49
CA TYR A 84 -3.60 -2.81 4.40
C TYR A 84 -2.99 -2.32 3.11
N ILE A 85 -3.43 -2.89 1.98
CA ILE A 85 -3.16 -2.34 0.65
C ILE A 85 -4.39 -1.55 0.19
N LEU A 86 -4.14 -0.38 -0.38
CA LEU A 86 -5.15 0.37 -1.14
C LEU A 86 -4.78 0.30 -2.63
N CYS A 87 -5.61 -0.38 -3.41
CA CYS A 87 -5.40 -0.58 -4.84
C CYS A 87 -5.68 0.70 -5.63
N THR A 88 -4.65 1.51 -5.85
CA THR A 88 -4.69 2.74 -6.64
C THR A 88 -3.71 2.68 -7.81
N GLY A 89 -4.06 3.32 -8.92
CA GLY A 89 -3.19 3.48 -10.08
C GLY A 89 -3.32 2.38 -11.13
N ASP A 90 -2.19 2.06 -11.76
CA ASP A 90 -2.08 1.14 -12.89
C ASP A 90 -2.39 -0.33 -12.52
N PRO A 91 -3.21 -1.08 -13.31
CA PRO A 91 -3.55 -2.47 -13.02
C PRO A 91 -2.37 -3.44 -12.94
N ALA A 92 -1.33 -3.27 -13.76
CA ALA A 92 -0.13 -4.11 -13.70
C ALA A 92 0.68 -3.82 -12.43
N VAL A 93 0.72 -2.56 -12.00
CA VAL A 93 1.32 -2.16 -10.73
C VAL A 93 0.56 -2.75 -9.55
N ILE A 94 -0.78 -2.70 -9.58
CA ILE A 94 -1.63 -3.32 -8.58
C ILE A 94 -1.35 -4.83 -8.50
N GLY A 95 -1.42 -5.54 -9.63
CA GLY A 95 -1.17 -6.98 -9.70
C GLY A 95 0.22 -7.37 -9.16
N LEU A 96 1.27 -6.70 -9.63
CA LEU A 96 2.64 -6.91 -9.16
C LEU A 96 2.78 -6.69 -7.65
N SER A 97 2.19 -5.61 -7.13
CA SER A 97 2.28 -5.27 -5.70
C SER A 97 1.59 -6.32 -4.84
N THR A 98 0.39 -6.77 -5.23
CA THR A 98 -0.31 -7.84 -4.52
C THR A 98 0.45 -9.17 -4.59
N ALA A 99 1.12 -9.47 -5.71
CA ALA A 99 1.97 -10.65 -5.83
C ALA A 99 3.19 -10.56 -4.90
N ILE A 100 3.86 -9.41 -4.82
CA ILE A 100 4.97 -9.18 -3.89
C ILE A 100 4.51 -9.34 -2.43
N VAL A 101 3.38 -8.74 -2.06
CA VAL A 101 2.87 -8.84 -0.68
C VAL A 101 2.44 -10.27 -0.37
N SER A 102 1.81 -10.97 -1.30
CA SER A 102 1.46 -12.38 -1.14
C SER A 102 2.70 -13.26 -0.92
N ASP A 103 3.78 -13.02 -1.67
CA ASP A 103 5.06 -13.74 -1.57
C ASP A 103 5.65 -13.61 -0.16
N ILE A 104 5.76 -12.39 0.36
CA ILE A 104 6.34 -12.13 1.70
C ILE A 104 5.43 -12.55 2.87
N THR A 105 4.12 -12.61 2.66
CA THR A 105 3.15 -12.95 3.72
C THR A 105 2.64 -14.38 3.66
N THR A 106 3.17 -15.20 2.75
CA THR A 106 2.65 -16.56 2.48
C THR A 106 1.15 -16.53 2.20
N GLY A 107 0.72 -15.62 1.31
CA GLY A 107 -0.65 -15.51 0.82
C GLY A 107 -1.63 -14.82 1.76
N LYS A 108 -1.18 -14.18 2.84
CA LYS A 108 -2.04 -13.57 3.88
C LYS A 108 -1.90 -12.06 3.97
N PHE A 109 -2.88 -11.31 3.51
CA PHE A 109 -2.82 -9.85 3.51
C PHE A 109 -4.21 -9.21 3.52
N ASN A 110 -4.29 -7.91 3.85
CA ASN A 110 -5.54 -7.17 3.82
C ASN A 110 -5.57 -6.15 2.67
N LEU A 111 -6.76 -5.96 2.10
CA LEU A 111 -7.08 -4.91 1.13
C LEU A 111 -8.15 -3.97 1.68
N LEU A 112 -8.17 -2.72 1.22
CA LEU A 112 -9.30 -1.82 1.39
C LEU A 112 -10.10 -1.74 0.08
N LYS A 113 -11.35 -2.19 0.13
CA LYS A 113 -12.31 -2.05 -0.98
C LYS A 113 -13.14 -0.78 -0.79
N TRP A 114 -13.10 0.12 -1.76
CA TRP A 114 -14.01 1.25 -1.80
C TRP A 114 -15.43 0.82 -2.19
N ASP A 115 -16.41 1.31 -1.44
CA ASP A 115 -17.82 1.20 -1.81
C ASP A 115 -18.34 2.56 -2.27
N LYS A 116 -18.78 2.63 -3.53
CA LYS A 116 -19.26 3.87 -4.16
C LYS A 116 -20.67 4.28 -3.70
N ARG A 117 -21.45 3.38 -3.11
CA ARG A 117 -22.80 3.67 -2.61
C ARG A 117 -22.73 4.20 -1.18
N GLU A 118 -21.93 3.53 -0.37
CA GLU A 118 -21.75 3.83 1.05
C GLU A 118 -20.66 4.87 1.32
N PHE A 119 -19.89 5.25 0.30
CA PHE A 119 -18.76 6.17 0.36
C PHE A 119 -17.77 5.82 1.50
N LYS A 120 -17.48 4.53 1.68
CA LYS A 120 -16.57 4.04 2.72
C LYS A 120 -15.71 2.87 2.24
N TYR A 121 -14.61 2.66 2.94
CA TYR A 121 -13.75 1.50 2.74
C TYR A 121 -14.22 0.33 3.61
N TYR A 122 -14.22 -0.86 3.02
CA TYR A 122 -14.38 -2.12 3.73
C TYR A 122 -13.04 -2.87 3.75
N PRO A 123 -12.58 -3.32 4.93
CA PRO A 123 -11.41 -4.17 5.02
C PRO A 123 -11.74 -5.57 4.51
N LEU A 124 -10.85 -6.13 3.69
CA LEU A 124 -10.93 -7.50 3.20
C LEU A 124 -9.68 -8.25 3.64
N SER A 125 -9.84 -9.29 4.44
CA SER A 125 -8.74 -10.19 4.81
C SER A 125 -8.68 -11.35 3.84
N ILE A 126 -7.52 -11.54 3.24
CA ILE A 126 -7.26 -12.57 2.23
C ILE A 126 -6.30 -13.61 2.82
N ASP A 127 -6.63 -14.88 2.63
CA ASP A 127 -5.74 -16.02 2.86
C ASP A 127 -5.86 -16.96 1.64
N LEU A 128 -4.87 -16.90 0.74
CA LEU A 128 -4.89 -17.64 -0.52
C LEU A 128 -4.83 -19.16 -0.35
N TYR A 129 -4.36 -19.64 0.80
CA TYR A 129 -4.16 -21.06 1.06
C TYR A 129 -5.17 -21.63 2.04
N LYS A 130 -6.11 -20.80 2.52
CA LYS A 130 -7.23 -21.27 3.33
C LYS A 130 -8.10 -22.19 2.49
N LYS A 131 -8.05 -23.48 2.80
CA LYS A 131 -8.99 -24.46 2.28
C LYS A 131 -10.34 -24.19 2.96
N GLY A 132 -11.38 -24.03 2.15
CA GLY A 132 -12.77 -23.87 2.61
C GLY A 132 -13.24 -25.07 3.42
#